data_AF-A0A536F7D6-F1
#
_entry.id   AF-A0A536F7D6-F1
#
_cell.length_a   1.000
_cell.length_b   1.000
_cell.length_c   1.000
_cell.angle_alpha   90.00
_cell.angle_beta   90.00
_cell.angle_gamma   90.00
#
_symmetry.space_group_name_H-M   'P 1'
#
loop_
_entity.id
_entity.type
_entity.pdbx_description
1 polymer ?
#
loop_
_entity_poly.entity_id
_entity_poly.type
_entity_poly.pdbx_seq_one_letter_code
_entity_poly.pdbx_strand_id
1 'polypeptide(L)'
;MSVIPEVAPSYRRLFSIEGFPRLVSGMLLARTSNTMVSLVLVLFALERFHSATIAGLVAFLSLAPGLLLSPIAGALLDRHGRTRLMVVDYIVAAICLTLIVVLGA
;
A
#
# COMPACT_ATOMS: atom_id res chain seq x y z
N MET A 1 17.14 7.90 -43.06
CA MET A 1 16.51 8.48 -41.86
C MET A 1 15.07 7.95 -41.79
N SER A 2 14.87 6.77 -41.21
CA SER A 2 13.57 6.11 -41.15
C SER A 2 12.72 6.71 -40.03
N VAL A 3 11.69 7.45 -40.41
CA VAL A 3 10.67 7.97 -39.49
C VAL A 3 9.88 6.77 -38.96
N ILE A 4 10.15 6.37 -37.71
CA ILE A 4 9.27 5.44 -36.99
C ILE A 4 7.95 6.21 -36.82
N PRO A 5 6.81 5.70 -37.30
CA PRO A 5 5.54 6.39 -37.10
C PRO A 5 5.34 6.57 -35.60
N GLU A 6 5.23 7.81 -35.15
CA GLU A 6 5.03 8.15 -33.75
C GLU A 6 3.60 7.73 -33.39
N VAL A 7 3.47 6.47 -32.98
CA VAL A 7 2.20 5.88 -32.60
C VAL A 7 1.71 6.62 -31.36
N ALA A 8 0.65 7.41 -31.52
CA ALA A 8 0.06 8.18 -30.42
C ALA A 8 -0.19 7.26 -29.21
N PRO A 9 0.38 7.57 -28.04
CA PRO A 9 0.21 6.74 -26.85
C PRO A 9 -1.28 6.72 -26.45
N SER A 10 -1.87 5.52 -26.39
CA SER A 10 -3.27 5.33 -26.00
C SER A 10 -3.36 4.50 -24.72
N TYR A 11 -3.94 5.07 -23.66
CA TYR A 11 -4.13 4.41 -22.37
C TYR A 11 -4.87 3.06 -22.48
N ARG A 12 -5.75 2.91 -23.48
CA ARG A 12 -6.50 1.67 -23.71
C ARG A 12 -5.59 0.50 -24.09
N ARG A 13 -4.41 0.77 -24.66
CA ARG A 13 -3.43 -0.27 -25.04
C ARG A 13 -2.65 -0.83 -23.85
N LEU A 14 -2.63 -0.17 -22.70
CA LEU A 14 -2.08 -0.78 -21.49
C LEU A 14 -2.93 -1.98 -21.05
N PHE A 15 -4.26 -1.91 -21.21
CA PHE A 15 -5.15 -3.02 -20.88
C PHE A 15 -5.04 -4.22 -21.84
N SER A 16 -4.41 -4.06 -23.01
CA SER A 16 -4.10 -5.17 -23.91
C SER A 16 -2.80 -5.91 -23.57
N ILE A 17 -2.00 -5.41 -22.63
CA ILE A 17 -0.79 -6.10 -22.16
C ILE A 17 -1.22 -7.24 -21.23
N GLU A 18 -0.71 -8.45 -21.50
CA GLU A 18 -1.00 -9.63 -20.69
C GLU A 18 -0.61 -9.40 -19.21
N GLY A 19 -1.55 -9.66 -18.29
CA GLY A 19 -1.35 -9.46 -16.85
C GLY A 19 -1.61 -8.03 -16.33
N PHE A 20 -1.59 -7.00 -17.17
CA PHE A 20 -1.87 -5.62 -16.74
C PHE A 20 -3.28 -5.41 -16.15
N PRO A 21 -4.39 -5.86 -16.76
CA PRO A 21 -5.71 -5.70 -16.16
C PRO A 21 -5.86 -6.44 -14.82
N ARG A 22 -5.21 -7.59 -14.66
CA ARG A 22 -5.19 -8.35 -13.40
C ARG A 22 -4.39 -7.61 -12.32
N LEU A 23 -3.26 -7.01 -12.69
CA LEU A 23 -2.47 -6.17 -11.79
C LEU A 23 -3.27 -4.94 -11.33
N VAL A 24 -3.91 -4.22 -12.26
CA VAL A 24 -4.69 -3.01 -11.93
C VAL A 24 -5.88 -3.34 -11.06
N SER A 25 -6.64 -4.38 -11.38
CA SER A 25 -7.79 -4.81 -10.55
C SER A 25 -7.35 -5.24 -9.16
N GLY A 26 -6.27 -6.02 -9.05
CA GLY A 26 -5.68 -6.38 -7.75
C GLY A 26 -5.22 -5.16 -6.96
N MET A 27 -4.58 -4.19 -7.62
CA MET A 27 -4.11 -2.96 -6.99
C MET A 27 -5.26 -2.06 -6.53
N LEU A 28 -6.32 -1.93 -7.32
CA LEU A 28 -7.52 -1.17 -6.95
C LEU A 28 -8.22 -1.81 -5.75
N LEU A 29 -8.37 -3.12 -5.75
CA LEU A 29 -8.97 -3.85 -4.65
C LEU A 29 -8.13 -3.70 -3.36
N ALA A 30 -6.82 -3.88 -3.47
CA ALA A 30 -5.89 -3.71 -2.36
C ALA A 30 -5.93 -2.27 -1.81
N ARG A 31 -5.93 -1.28 -2.69
CA ARG A 31 -5.98 0.14 -2.31
C ARG A 31 -7.29 0.49 -1.58
N THR A 32 -8.42 0.03 -2.11
CA THR A 32 -9.73 0.22 -1.47
C THR A 32 -9.77 -0.43 -0.10
N SER A 33 -9.30 -1.69 0.00
CA SER A 33 -9.25 -2.42 1.26
C SER A 33 -8.41 -1.67 2.30
N ASN A 34 -7.23 -1.19 1.91
CA ASN A 34 -6.35 -0.42 2.77
C ASN A 34 -7.01 0.88 3.27
N THR A 35 -7.72 1.61 2.40
CA THR A 35 -8.47 2.81 2.80
C THR A 35 -9.61 2.48 3.77
N MET A 36 -10.32 1.36 3.57
CA MET A 36 -11.40 0.95 4.46
C MET A 36 -10.90 0.59 5.87
N VAL A 37 -9.73 -0.05 6.00
CA VAL A 37 -9.15 -0.36 7.33
C VAL A 37 -8.95 0.91 8.14
N SER A 38 -8.42 1.97 7.53
CA SER A 38 -8.25 3.26 8.23
C SER A 38 -9.59 3.85 8.68
N LEU A 39 -10.64 3.78 7.86
CA LEU A 39 -11.97 4.27 8.23
C LEU A 39 -12.57 3.45 9.38
N VAL A 40 -12.48 2.12 9.30
CA VAL A 40 -13.02 1.21 10.32
C VAL A 40 -12.34 1.44 11.66
N LEU A 41 -11.01 1.58 11.71
CA LEU A 41 -10.28 1.84 12.95
C LEU A 41 -10.72 3.16 13.63
N VAL A 42 -10.97 4.20 12.86
CA VAL A 42 -11.43 5.50 13.37
C VAL A 42 -12.84 5.39 13.92
N LEU A 43 -13.77 4.77 13.17
CA LEU A 43 -15.14 4.57 13.61
C LEU A 43 -15.21 3.67 14.85
N PHE A 44 -14.42 2.60 14.88
CA PHE A 44 -14.28 1.71 16.03
C PHE A 44 -13.79 2.46 17.27
N ALA A 45 -12.78 3.32 17.13
CA ALA A 45 -12.28 4.13 18.24
C ALA A 45 -13.35 5.12 18.75
N LEU A 46 -14.13 5.73 17.86
CA LEU A 46 -15.26 6.59 18.23
C LEU A 46 -16.34 5.81 18.98
N GLU A 47 -16.72 4.63 18.47
CA GLU A 47 -17.75 3.79 19.07
C GLU A 47 -17.31 3.25 20.43
N ARG A 48 -16.04 2.85 20.57
CA ARG A 48 -15.52 2.23 21.79
C ARG A 48 -15.19 3.22 22.91
N PHE A 49 -14.63 4.37 22.57
CA PHE A 49 -14.14 5.34 23.55
C PHE A 49 -15.00 6.59 23.66
N HIS A 50 -15.98 6.76 22.77
CA HIS A 50 -16.87 7.93 22.70
C HIS A 50 -16.12 9.28 22.71
N SER A 51 -14.88 9.29 22.20
CA SER A 51 -13.99 10.44 22.24
C SER A 51 -13.40 10.74 20.86
N ALA A 52 -13.71 11.93 20.34
CA ALA A 52 -13.18 12.41 19.07
C ALA A 52 -11.65 12.57 19.10
N THR A 53 -11.07 12.88 20.26
CA THR A 53 -9.61 13.03 20.41
C THR A 53 -8.88 11.71 20.20
N ILE A 54 -9.40 10.62 20.77
CA ILE A 54 -8.81 9.28 20.61
C ILE A 54 -8.93 8.82 19.15
N ALA A 55 -10.09 9.04 18.53
CA ALA A 55 -10.28 8.71 17.13
C ALA A 55 -9.36 9.51 16.19
N GLY A 56 -9.16 10.81 16.46
CA GLY A 56 -8.20 11.63 15.75
C GLY A 56 -6.76 11.15 15.91
N LEU A 57 -6.38 10.70 17.11
CA LEU A 57 -5.07 10.10 17.36
C LEU A 57 -4.88 8.79 16.57
N VAL A 58 -5.90 7.93 16.52
CA VAL A 58 -5.87 6.69 15.73
C VAL A 58 -5.71 6.99 14.24
N ALA A 59 -6.45 7.97 13.72
CA ALA A 59 -6.31 8.43 12.33
C ALA A 59 -4.89 8.93 12.05
N PHE A 60 -4.33 9.76 12.95
CA PHE A 60 -2.99 10.30 12.83
C PHE A 60 -1.93 9.19 12.84
N LEU A 61 -1.97 8.29 13.81
CA LEU A 61 -1.00 7.20 13.94
C LEU A 61 -1.08 6.18 12.79
N SER A 62 -2.24 6.08 12.13
CA SER A 62 -2.41 5.23 10.94
C SER A 62 -1.73 5.80 9.69
N LEU A 63 -1.48 7.11 9.64
CA LEU A 63 -0.97 7.81 8.44
C LEU A 63 0.43 8.40 8.65
N ALA A 64 0.66 9.06 9.79
CA ALA A 64 1.83 9.89 10.03
C ALA A 64 3.16 9.11 9.96
N PRO A 65 3.30 7.92 10.57
CA PRO A 65 4.55 7.16 10.46
C PRO A 65 4.87 6.79 9.01
N GLY A 66 3.86 6.34 8.27
CA GLY A 66 4.01 5.98 6.85
C GLY A 66 4.42 7.18 5.99
N LEU A 67 3.83 8.35 6.25
CA LEU A 67 4.17 9.58 5.54
C LEU A 67 5.60 10.04 5.83
N LEU A 68 6.01 10.04 7.10
CA LEU A 68 7.37 10.40 7.52
C LEU A 68 8.44 9.45 6.96
N LEU A 69 8.11 8.16 6.90
CA LEU A 69 9.02 7.14 6.37
C LEU A 69 9.00 7.06 4.83
N SER A 70 8.01 7.66 4.16
CA SER A 70 7.83 7.54 2.71
C SER A 70 9.03 8.02 1.87
N PRO A 71 9.74 9.13 2.18
CA PRO A 71 10.90 9.55 1.39
C PRO A 71 12.08 8.59 1.55
N ILE A 72 12.25 8.02 2.74
CA ILE A 72 13.30 7.04 3.04
C ILE A 72 13.00 5.73 2.31
N ALA A 73 11.75 5.26 2.38
CA ALA A 73 11.31 4.08 1.66
C ALA A 73 11.48 4.26 0.14
N GLY A 74 11.08 5.41 -0.41
CA GLY A 74 11.27 5.76 -1.81
C GLY A 74 12.76 5.77 -2.21
N ALA A 75 13.61 6.44 -1.43
CA ALA A 75 15.04 6.50 -1.67
C ALA A 75 15.71 5.11 -1.60
N LEU A 76 15.26 4.22 -0.71
CA LEU A 76 15.73 2.84 -0.67
C LEU A 76 15.26 2.05 -1.90
N LEU A 77 14.00 2.20 -2.32
CA LEU A 77 13.44 1.52 -3.49
C LEU A 77 14.18 1.93 -4.77
N ASP A 78 14.52 3.21 -4.90
CA ASP A 78 15.23 3.75 -6.06
C ASP A 78 16.67 3.27 -6.13
N ARG A 79 17.32 3.02 -4.97
CA ARG A 79 18.73 2.60 -4.91
C ARG A 79 18.95 1.09 -4.95
N HIS A 80 18.03 0.29 -4.38
CA HIS A 80 18.24 -1.15 -4.16
C HIS A 80 17.34 -2.04 -5.02
N GLY A 81 16.50 -1.45 -5.87
CA GLY A 81 15.57 -2.15 -6.75
C GLY A 81 14.27 -2.53 -6.04
N ARG A 82 13.14 -2.24 -6.72
CA ARG A 82 11.77 -2.39 -6.19
C ARG A 82 11.46 -3.81 -5.70
N THR A 83 11.91 -4.82 -6.46
CA THR A 83 11.64 -6.23 -6.16
C THR A 83 12.30 -6.70 -4.88
N ARG A 84 13.54 -6.26 -4.60
CA ARG A 84 14.28 -6.70 -3.42
C ARG A 84 13.67 -6.14 -2.13
N LEU A 85 13.18 -4.89 -2.17
CA LEU A 85 12.47 -4.31 -1.04
C LEU A 85 11.10 -4.94 -0.80
N MET A 86 10.35 -5.28 -1.85
CA MET A 86 9.08 -6.02 -1.69
C MET A 86 9.28 -7.37 -1.01
N VAL A 87 10.36 -8.09 -1.35
CA VAL A 87 10.67 -9.37 -0.68
C VAL A 87 10.97 -9.14 0.81
N VAL A 88 11.74 -8.10 1.16
CA VAL A 88 12.01 -7.76 2.57
C VAL A 88 10.72 -7.43 3.32
N ASP A 89 9.83 -6.63 2.73
CA ASP A 89 8.53 -6.29 3.31
C ASP A 89 7.70 -7.55 3.61
N TYR A 90 7.59 -8.47 2.65
CA TYR A 90 6.89 -9.73 2.86
C TYR A 90 7.53 -10.61 3.95
N ILE A 91 8.86 -10.64 4.05
CA ILE A 91 9.55 -11.37 5.12
C ILE A 91 9.23 -10.76 6.49
N VAL A 92 9.29 -9.44 6.62
CA VAL A 92 8.95 -8.74 7.87
C VAL A 92 7.49 -8.99 8.23
N ALA A 93 6.57 -8.89 7.27
CA ALA A 93 5.16 -9.17 7.48
C ALA A 93 4.92 -10.61 7.96
N ALA A 94 5.57 -11.60 7.33
CA ALA A 94 5.48 -13.00 7.72
C ALA A 94 6.01 -13.25 9.14
N ILE A 95 7.14 -12.62 9.52
CA ILE A 95 7.70 -12.70 10.87
C ILE A 95 6.73 -12.09 11.88
N CYS A 96 6.22 -10.88 11.64
CA CYS A 96 5.27 -10.22 12.52
C CYS A 96 4.01 -11.06 12.72
N LEU A 97 3.42 -11.58 11.65
CA LEU A 97 2.26 -12.46 11.72
C LEU A 97 2.55 -13.73 12.53
N THR A 98 3.70 -14.37 12.30
CA THR A 98 4.11 -15.57 13.04
C THR A 98 4.28 -15.27 14.52
N LEU A 99 4.93 -14.15 14.87
CA LEU A 99 5.11 -13.73 16.26
C LEU A 99 3.77 -13.44 16.95
N ILE A 100 2.83 -12.79 16.27
CA ILE A 100 1.48 -12.55 16.81
C ILE A 100 0.80 -13.89 17.14
N VAL A 101 0.88 -14.88 16.25
CA VAL A 101 0.28 -16.20 16.49
C VAL A 101 0.98 -16.94 17.63
N VAL A 102 2.31 -16.93 17.68
CA VAL A 102 3.07 -17.69 18.69
C VAL A 102 2.97 -17.06 20.07
N LEU A 103 2.96 -15.74 20.18
CA LEU A 103 2.83 -15.04 21.48
C LEU A 103 1.38 -14.95 21.96
N GLY A 104 0.42 -15.07 21.04
CA GLY A 104 -1.01 -15.04 21.34
C GLY A 104 -1.64 -16.42 21.59
N ALA A 105 -0.90 -17.51 21.37
CA ALA A 105 -1.29 -18.89 21.66
C ALA A 105 -0.77 -19.32 23.04
#